data_AF-A0A832SRR8-F1
#
_entry.id   AF-A0A832SRR8-F1
#
_cell.length_a   1.000
_cell.length_b   1.000
_cell.length_c   1.000
_cell.angle_alpha   90.00
_cell.angle_beta   90.00
_cell.angle_gamma   90.00
#
_symmetry.space_group_name_H-M   'P 1'
#
loop_
_entity.id
_entity.type
_entity.pdbx_description
1 polymer ?
#
loop_
_entity_poly.entity_id
_entity_poly.type
_entity_poly.pdbx_seq_one_letter_code
_entity_poly.pdbx_strand_id
1 'polypeptide(L)' 'MPVPAAVQVKAFDDMLIIRKAEGPYEEIVTGIAEVVIGMDPSGRIQNVEIEFLDYYFLEREVARRILSRATW' A
#
# COMPACT_ATOMS: atom_id res chain seq x y z
N MET A 1 13.17 14.37 18.38
CA MET A 1 12.65 13.14 17.74
C MET A 1 12.49 13.42 16.26
N PRO A 2 12.94 12.56 15.33
CA PRO A 2 12.71 12.78 13.91
C PRO A 2 11.20 12.76 13.64
N VAL A 3 10.71 13.77 12.91
CA VAL A 3 9.32 13.83 12.46
C VAL A 3 9.14 12.72 11.43
N PRO A 4 8.17 11.80 11.58
CA PRO A 4 7.89 10.80 10.56
C PRO A 4 7.62 11.50 9.23
N ALA A 5 8.22 11.00 8.15
CA ALA A 5 7.96 11.53 6.81
C ALA A 5 6.44 11.52 6.55
N ALA A 6 5.93 12.65 6.06
CA ALA A 6 4.52 12.78 5.73
C ALA A 6 4.18 11.83 4.58
N VAL A 7 3.04 11.14 4.69
CA VAL A 7 2.50 10.31 3.61
C VAL A 7 2.17 11.21 2.42
N GLN A 8 2.72 10.89 1.27
CA GLN A 8 2.42 11.51 -0.01
C GLN A 8 1.36 10.69 -0.75
N VAL A 9 0.35 11.37 -1.29
CA VAL A 9 -0.69 10.75 -2.13
C VAL A 9 -0.68 11.45 -3.49
N LYS A 10 -0.61 10.68 -4.57
CA LYS A 10 -0.67 11.17 -5.95
C LYS A 10 -1.61 10.29 -6.77
N ALA A 11 -2.54 10.90 -7.49
CA ALA A 11 -3.37 10.21 -8.47
C ALA A 11 -2.89 10.51 -9.89
N PHE A 12 -2.85 9.50 -10.75
CA PHE A 12 -2.49 9.61 -12.15
C PHE A 12 -3.36 8.65 -12.97
N ASP A 13 -4.25 9.20 -13.80
CA ASP A 13 -5.26 8.43 -14.55
C ASP A 13 -6.04 7.43 -13.66
N ASP A 14 -5.75 6.14 -13.80
CA ASP A 14 -6.36 5.03 -13.06
C ASP A 14 -5.50 4.52 -11.88
N MET A 15 -4.38 5.18 -11.60
CA MET A 15 -3.43 4.80 -10.55
C MET A 15 -3.45 5.78 -9.37
N LEU A 16 -3.53 5.23 -8.14
CA LEU A 16 -3.30 5.95 -6.89
C LEU A 16 -1.99 5.49 -6.25
N ILE A 17 -1.07 6.42 -6.03
CA ILE A 17 0.22 6.17 -5.35
C ILE A 17 0.15 6.75 -3.94
N ILE A 18 0.32 5.90 -2.93
CA ILE A 18 0.46 6.29 -1.52
C ILE A 18 1.86 5.90 -1.06
N ARG A 19 2.67 6.88 -0.65
CA ARG A 19 4.10 6.69 -0.35
C ARG A 19 4.50 7.40 0.93
N LYS A 20 5.18 6.68 1.84
CA LYS A 20 5.76 7.27 3.06
C LYS A 20 7.26 7.61 2.95
N ALA A 21 8.00 6.90 2.10
CA ALA A 21 9.44 7.11 1.92
C ALA A 21 9.87 6.93 0.46
N GLU A 22 10.98 7.57 0.09
CA GLU A 22 11.67 7.38 -1.18
C GLU A 22 12.91 6.49 -0.98
N GLY A 23 13.27 5.68 -1.98
CA GLY A 23 14.43 4.79 -1.92
C GLY A 23 14.13 3.37 -2.38
N PRO A 24 15.15 2.49 -2.37
CA PRO A 24 14.99 1.09 -2.73
C PRO A 24 14.10 0.36 -1.72
N TYR A 25 13.25 -0.53 -2.22
CA TYR A 25 12.43 -1.41 -1.40
C TYR A 25 13.20 -2.69 -1.08
N GLU A 26 13.24 -3.09 0.19
CA GLU A 26 13.83 -4.37 0.61
C GLU A 26 12.92 -5.55 0.24
N GLU A 27 11.61 -5.38 0.39
CA GLU A 27 10.59 -6.38 0.09
C GLU A 27 9.46 -5.73 -0.70
N ILE A 28 8.98 -6.41 -1.75
CA ILE A 28 7.88 -5.93 -2.59
C ILE A 28 6.85 -7.06 -2.72
N VAL A 29 5.58 -6.74 -2.51
CA VAL A 29 4.45 -7.61 -2.81
C VAL A 29 3.68 -7.00 -3.97
N THR A 30 3.45 -7.78 -5.02
CA THR A 30 2.66 -7.37 -6.20
C THR A 30 1.68 -8.47 -6.55
N GLY A 31 0.53 -8.10 -7.12
CA GLY A 31 -0.52 -9.06 -7.41
C GLY A 31 -1.79 -8.43 -7.95
N ILE A 32 -2.83 -9.26 -8.09
CA ILE A 32 -4.20 -8.82 -8.36
C ILE A 32 -4.89 -8.65 -7.00
N ALA A 33 -5.48 -7.48 -6.77
CA ALA A 33 -6.16 -7.18 -5.53
C ALA A 33 -7.47 -6.40 -5.75
N GLU A 34 -8.42 -6.63 -4.85
CA GLU A 34 -9.50 -5.68 -4.61
C GLU A 34 -9.01 -4.64 -3.60
N VAL A 35 -9.29 -3.37 -3.90
CA VAL A 35 -8.84 -2.24 -3.08
C VAL A 35 -10.04 -1.40 -2.70
N VAL A 36 -10.23 -1.18 -1.40
CA VAL A 36 -11.27 -0.29 -0.86
C VAL A 36 -10.60 0.92 -0.25
N ILE A 37 -10.96 2.11 -0.73
CA ILE A 37 -10.43 3.38 -0.24
C ILE A 37 -11.55 4.15 0.44
N GLY A 38 -11.48 4.26 1.76
CA GLY A 38 -12.39 5.07 2.55
C GLY A 38 -11.89 6.52 2.57
N MET A 39 -12.71 7.45 2.07
CA MET A 39 -12.42 8.88 2.09
C MET A 39 -13.50 9.66 2.84
N ASP A 40 -13.10 10.76 3.48
CA ASP A 40 -14.04 11.73 4.02
C ASP A 40 -14.59 12.69 2.94
N PRO A 41 -15.57 13.55 3.25
CA PRO A 41 -16.16 14.47 2.28
C PRO A 41 -15.18 15.48 1.66
N SER A 42 -14.01 15.70 2.26
CA SER A 42 -12.96 16.57 1.71
C SER A 42 -12.01 15.82 0.77
N GLY A 43 -12.19 14.52 0.59
CA GLY A 43 -11.33 13.65 -0.21
C GLY A 43 -10.10 13.14 0.54
N ARG A 44 -10.02 13.33 1.86
CA ARG A 44 -8.91 12.79 2.66
C ARG A 44 -9.13 11.30 2.89
N ILE A 45 -8.10 10.51 2.60
CA ILE A 45 -8.09 9.06 2.86
C ILE A 45 -8.08 8.82 4.37
N GLN A 46 -9.06 8.08 4.85
CA GLN A 46 -9.19 7.61 6.22
C GLN A 46 -8.73 6.16 6.37
N ASN A 47 -8.94 5.34 5.33
CA ASN A 47 -8.62 3.91 5.36
C ASN A 47 -8.30 3.38 3.96
N VAL A 48 -7.41 2.38 3.89
CA VAL A 48 -7.11 1.62 2.68
C VAL A 48 -7.09 0.13 3.05
N GLU A 49 -8.02 -0.63 2.48
CA GLU A 49 -8.07 -2.08 2.62
C GLU A 49 -7.66 -2.72 1.30
N ILE A 50 -6.79 -3.73 1.37
CA ILE A 50 -6.25 -4.43 0.21
C ILE A 50 -6.46 -5.92 0.42
N GLU A 51 -7.28 -6.54 -0.42
CA GLU A 51 -7.47 -7.98 -0.47
C GLU A 51 -6.79 -8.55 -1.73
N PHE A 52 -5.67 -9.23 -1.53
CA PHE A 52 -4.98 -9.91 -2.62
C PHE A 52 -5.71 -11.18 -3.05
N LEU A 53 -6.25 -11.16 -4.26
CA LEU A 53 -6.86 -12.30 -4.92
C LEU A 53 -5.79 -13.27 -5.44
N ASP A 54 -4.70 -12.71 -5.98
CA ASP A 54 -3.53 -13.47 -6.44
C ASP A 54 -2.23 -12.67 -6.33
N TYR A 55 -1.08 -13.36 -6.36
CA TYR A 55 0.24 -12.75 -6.24
C TYR A 55 1.08 -12.98 -7.50
N TYR A 56 1.82 -11.96 -7.91
CA TYR A 56 2.82 -12.08 -8.96
C TYR A 56 4.18 -12.41 -8.36
N PHE A 57 4.89 -13.38 -8.95
CA PHE A 57 6.27 -13.74 -8.64
C PHE A 57 6.54 -14.26 -7.21
N LEU A 58 5.50 -14.37 -6.37
CA LEU A 58 5.59 -14.86 -4.99
C LEU A 58 4.55 -15.95 -4.75
N GLU A 59 4.94 -16.95 -3.97
CA GLU A 59 3.98 -17.90 -3.40
C GLU A 59 3.14 -17.20 -2.33
N ARG A 60 1.86 -17.60 -2.25
CA ARG A 60 0.86 -17.02 -1.34
C ARG A 60 1.33 -16.98 0.12
N GLU A 61 2.02 -18.02 0.57
CA GLU A 61 2.52 -18.11 1.95
C GLU A 61 3.64 -17.11 2.24
N VAL A 62 4.55 -16.92 1.27
CA VAL A 62 5.64 -15.95 1.35
C VAL A 62 5.07 -14.53 1.40
N ALA A 63 4.12 -14.22 0.52
CA ALA A 63 3.48 -12.91 0.50
C ALA A 63 2.75 -12.59 1.81
N ARG A 64 2.00 -13.56 2.37
CA ARG A 64 1.33 -13.41 3.68
C ARG A 64 2.33 -13.12 4.81
N ARG A 65 3.47 -13.81 4.81
CA ARG A 65 4.54 -13.56 5.80
C ARG A 65 5.10 -12.14 5.68
N ILE A 66 5.34 -11.64 4.47
CA ILE A 66 5.79 -10.26 4.25
C ILE A 66 4.73 -9.28 4.77
N LEU A 67 3.47 -9.45 4.34
CA LEU A 67 2.36 -8.57 4.71
C LEU A 67 2.08 -8.56 6.23
N SER A 68 2.25 -9.68 6.94
CA SER A 68 2.07 -9.75 8.39
C SER A 68 3.02 -8.86 9.21
N ARG A 69 4.11 -8.39 8.59
CA ARG A 69 5.10 -7.49 9.21
C ARG A 69 4.84 -6.02 8.87
N ALA A 70 3.86 -5.71 8.04
CA ALA A 70 3.57 -4.36 7.60
C ALA A 70 3.15 -3.49 8.80
N THR A 71 3.76 -2.30 8.90
CA THR A 71 3.42 -1.27 9.88
C THR A 71 3.35 0.07 9.17
N TRP A 72 2.57 1.02 9.70
CA TRP A 72 2.38 2.33 9.07
C TRP A 72 3.26 3.42 9.70
#